data_AF-A0A950UKW1-F1
#
_entry.id   AF-A0A950UKW1-F1
#
_cell.length_a   1.000
_cell.length_b   1.000
_cell.length_c   1.000
_cell.angle_alpha   90.00
_cell.angle_beta   90.00
_cell.angle_gamma   90.00
#
_symmetry.space_group_name_H-M   'P 1'
#
loop_
_entity.id
_entity.type
_entity.pdbx_description
1 polymer ?
#
loop_
_entity_poly.entity_id
_entity_poly.type
_entity_poly.pdbx_seq_one_letter_code
_entity_poly.pdbx_strand_id
1 'polypeptide(L)'
;MTELWTDHAREALRIACHTADGPSLLALLRTHDCGGVVQQCGDALTAAVWRDLPGARQTATGCAAALRERGWAGDEVLAGQLDTAATGGDLGLQPLPVDLEELSGLLEGDLVWGGGRIDVTTGECWPAAIDTEEVGDEEEWDDPERWLPVPSAGSRDAYRDLEDFITTLDDQDLAGFLSIAIQGPGAFRRFKDMLATSPVQLQRYWLFSAERQYGRARAWLADHGYRPTPPGSR
;
A
#
# COMPACT_ATOMS: atom_id res chain seq x y z
N MET A 1 -24.50 2.04 -8.27
CA MET A 1 -23.40 2.21 -9.24
C MET A 1 -22.35 3.03 -8.53
N THR A 2 -21.21 2.42 -8.22
CA THR A 2 -20.05 3.12 -7.67
C THR A 2 -19.31 3.86 -8.79
N GLU A 3 -18.72 5.01 -8.47
CA GLU A 3 -17.91 5.79 -9.40
C GLU A 3 -16.52 5.16 -9.56
N LEU A 4 -15.89 5.37 -10.73
CA LEU A 4 -14.52 4.96 -11.00
C LEU A 4 -13.54 5.91 -10.32
N TRP A 5 -12.43 5.38 -9.81
CA TRP A 5 -11.35 6.18 -9.23
C TRP A 5 -10.61 6.99 -10.29
N THR A 6 -11.04 8.24 -10.50
CA THR A 6 -10.30 9.22 -11.33
C THR A 6 -9.02 9.70 -10.65
N ASP A 7 -8.08 10.28 -11.39
CA ASP A 7 -6.83 10.82 -10.81
C ASP A 7 -7.12 11.88 -9.75
N HIS A 8 -8.15 12.70 -9.97
CA HIS A 8 -8.61 13.68 -9.00
C HIS A 8 -9.16 13.04 -7.73
N ALA A 9 -10.00 12.00 -7.85
CA ALA A 9 -10.52 11.27 -6.70
C ALA A 9 -9.41 10.57 -5.89
N ARG A 10 -8.39 10.03 -6.58
CA ARG A 10 -7.21 9.42 -5.94
C ARG A 10 -6.35 10.44 -5.22
N GLU A 11 -6.15 11.62 -5.81
CA GLU A 11 -5.46 12.73 -5.16
C GLU A 11 -6.22 13.16 -3.90
N ALA A 12 -7.53 13.35 -4.00
CA ALA A 12 -8.37 13.68 -2.85
C ALA A 12 -8.30 12.60 -1.75
N LEU A 13 -8.27 11.32 -2.13
CA LEU A 13 -8.11 10.22 -1.19
C LEU A 13 -6.76 10.28 -0.46
N ARG A 14 -5.66 10.48 -1.19
CA ARG A 14 -4.31 10.61 -0.61
C ARG A 14 -4.24 11.79 0.35
N ILE A 15 -4.77 12.95 -0.04
CA ILE A 15 -4.84 14.13 0.82
C ILE A 15 -5.65 13.83 2.08
N ALA A 16 -6.83 13.20 1.97
CA ALA A 16 -7.66 12.88 3.12
C ALA A 16 -6.97 11.90 4.09
N CYS A 17 -6.23 10.92 3.56
CA CYS A 17 -5.44 9.98 4.38
C CYS A 17 -4.31 10.70 5.11
N HIS A 18 -3.54 11.53 4.40
CA HIS A 18 -2.38 12.24 4.96
C HIS A 18 -2.78 13.31 5.99
N THR A 19 -3.88 14.01 5.76
CA THR A 19 -4.41 15.06 6.67
C THR A 19 -5.32 14.50 7.79
N ALA A 20 -5.52 13.18 7.83
CA ALA A 20 -6.45 12.51 8.72
C ALA A 20 -7.89 13.11 8.69
N ASP A 21 -8.33 13.54 7.51
CA ASP A 21 -9.68 14.06 7.24
C ASP A 21 -10.67 12.90 7.04
N GLY A 22 -11.12 12.35 8.17
CA GLY A 22 -12.08 11.25 8.20
C GLY A 22 -13.42 11.54 7.50
N PRO A 23 -14.05 12.72 7.66
CA PRO A 23 -15.26 13.06 6.92
C PRO A 23 -15.10 13.01 5.39
N SER A 24 -14.01 13.59 4.85
CA SER A 24 -13.73 13.55 3.41
C SER A 24 -13.43 12.13 2.93
N LEU A 25 -12.65 11.36 3.70
CA LEU A 25 -12.40 9.94 3.42
C LEU A 25 -13.70 9.14 3.33
N LEU A 26 -14.58 9.23 4.33
CA LEU A 26 -15.84 8.49 4.37
C LEU A 26 -16.80 8.94 3.26
N ALA A 27 -16.74 10.20 2.83
CA ALA A 27 -17.50 10.67 1.68
C ALA A 27 -17.04 9.99 0.39
N LEU A 28 -15.73 9.90 0.15
CA LEU A 28 -15.15 9.23 -1.01
C LEU A 28 -15.48 7.73 -1.03
N LEU A 29 -15.32 7.04 0.11
CA LEU A 29 -15.59 5.60 0.22
C LEU A 29 -17.07 5.22 0.07
N ARG A 30 -18.00 6.18 0.21
CA ARG A 30 -19.43 5.94 -0.06
C ARG A 30 -19.79 6.04 -1.53
N THR A 31 -19.05 6.83 -2.32
CA THR A 31 -19.37 7.07 -3.73
C THR A 31 -18.57 6.18 -4.67
N HIS A 32 -17.41 5.69 -4.23
CA HIS A 32 -16.50 4.86 -5.02
C HIS A 32 -16.46 3.42 -4.51
N ASP A 33 -16.01 2.50 -5.37
CA ASP A 33 -15.73 1.14 -4.94
C ASP A 33 -14.48 1.12 -4.04
N CYS A 34 -14.70 0.81 -2.76
CA CYS A 34 -13.62 0.76 -1.78
C CYS A 34 -12.63 -0.39 -2.05
N GLY A 35 -13.04 -1.47 -2.73
CA GLY A 35 -12.23 -2.68 -2.90
C GLY A 35 -10.87 -2.47 -3.57
N GLY A 36 -10.72 -1.39 -4.34
CA GLY A 36 -9.47 -1.01 -5.02
C GLY A 36 -8.59 -0.02 -4.26
N VAL A 37 -8.92 0.39 -3.03
CA VAL A 37 -8.15 1.41 -2.26
C VAL A 37 -8.04 1.09 -0.77
N VAL A 38 -8.46 -0.11 -0.35
CA VAL A 38 -8.57 -0.42 1.09
C VAL A 38 -7.21 -0.39 1.77
N GLN A 39 -6.16 -0.94 1.14
CA GLN A 39 -4.82 -0.92 1.73
C GLN A 39 -4.28 0.51 1.86
N GLN A 40 -4.56 1.35 0.87
CA GLN A 40 -4.16 2.76 0.87
C GLN A 40 -4.81 3.58 1.99
N CYS A 41 -6.11 3.38 2.23
CA CYS A 41 -6.88 4.23 3.14
C CYS A 41 -7.20 3.58 4.50
N GLY A 42 -6.81 2.32 4.70
CA GLY A 42 -7.17 1.50 5.85
C GLY A 42 -6.78 2.10 7.20
N ASP A 43 -5.61 2.74 7.29
CA ASP A 43 -5.15 3.35 8.54
C ASP A 43 -5.92 4.63 8.88
N ALA A 44 -6.26 5.43 7.87
CA ALA A 44 -7.11 6.61 8.05
C ALA A 44 -8.55 6.20 8.41
N LEU A 45 -9.06 5.10 7.83
CA LEU A 45 -10.35 4.52 8.21
C LEU A 45 -10.32 3.97 9.65
N THR A 46 -9.23 3.32 10.06
CA THR A 46 -9.02 2.87 11.45
C THR A 46 -9.09 4.05 12.41
N ALA A 47 -8.39 5.14 12.12
CA ALA A 47 -8.43 6.37 12.91
C ALA A 47 -9.84 7.00 12.96
N ALA A 48 -10.59 6.97 11.85
CA ALA A 48 -11.97 7.42 11.80
C ALA A 48 -12.90 6.59 12.71
N VAL A 49 -12.66 5.27 12.81
CA VAL A 49 -13.41 4.41 13.73
C VAL A 49 -13.11 4.75 15.19
N TRP A 50 -11.84 4.95 15.56
CA TRP A 50 -11.48 5.33 16.93
C TRP A 50 -12.04 6.69 17.35
N ARG A 51 -12.17 7.63 16.40
CA ARG A 51 -12.81 8.93 16.61
C ARG A 51 -14.35 8.88 16.61
N ASP A 52 -14.93 7.69 16.47
CA ASP A 52 -16.37 7.44 16.43
C ASP A 52 -17.10 8.27 15.36
N LEU A 53 -16.48 8.43 14.18
CA LEU A 53 -17.09 9.20 13.10
C LEU A 53 -18.33 8.48 12.53
N PRO A 54 -19.40 9.23 12.16
CA PRO A 54 -20.62 8.63 11.63
C PRO A 54 -20.38 7.75 10.40
N GLY A 55 -20.79 6.49 10.49
CA GLY A 55 -20.64 5.49 9.42
C GLY A 55 -19.27 4.81 9.35
N ALA A 56 -18.27 5.24 10.12
CA ALA A 56 -16.92 4.66 10.07
C ALA A 56 -16.90 3.16 10.41
N ARG A 57 -17.58 2.75 11.48
CA ARG A 57 -17.67 1.32 11.90
C ARG A 57 -18.29 0.44 10.82
N GLN A 58 -19.34 0.92 10.17
CA GLN A 58 -20.03 0.18 9.10
C GLN A 58 -19.11 0.02 7.87
N THR A 59 -18.46 1.11 7.45
CA THR A 59 -17.49 1.08 6.35
C THR A 59 -16.32 0.16 6.68
N ALA A 60 -15.76 0.23 7.88
CA ALA A 60 -14.67 -0.65 8.34
C ALA A 60 -15.06 -2.12 8.30
N THR A 61 -16.27 -2.48 8.75
CA THR A 61 -16.78 -3.86 8.70
C THR A 61 -16.88 -4.37 7.26
N GLY A 62 -17.39 -3.54 6.34
CA GLY A 62 -17.47 -3.88 4.92
C GLY A 62 -16.10 -4.06 4.28
N CYS A 63 -15.16 -3.15 4.56
CA CYS A 63 -13.77 -3.24 4.09
C CYS A 63 -13.07 -4.49 4.64
N ALA A 64 -13.22 -4.81 5.93
CA ALA A 64 -12.62 -6.00 6.52
C ALA A 64 -13.14 -7.31 5.88
N ALA A 65 -14.43 -7.37 5.56
CA ALA A 65 -15.00 -8.50 4.83
C ALA A 65 -14.43 -8.62 3.40
N ALA A 66 -14.36 -7.51 2.66
CA ALA A 66 -13.83 -7.47 1.31
C ALA A 66 -12.33 -7.86 1.25
N LEU A 67 -11.53 -7.42 2.21
CA LEU A 67 -10.13 -7.81 2.35
C LEU A 67 -9.98 -9.31 2.53
N ARG A 68 -10.79 -9.93 3.40
CA ARG A 68 -10.73 -11.38 3.63
C ARG A 68 -11.16 -12.21 2.43
N GLU A 69 -12.15 -11.73 1.68
CA GLU A 69 -12.56 -12.36 0.43
C GLU A 69 -11.45 -12.27 -0.63
N ARG A 70 -10.75 -11.13 -0.70
CA ARG A 70 -9.65 -10.88 -1.64
C ARG A 70 -8.38 -11.67 -1.30
N GLY A 71 -7.99 -11.72 -0.03
CA GLY A 71 -6.93 -12.59 0.49
C GLY A 71 -5.51 -12.26 -0.02
N TRP A 72 -5.21 -11.01 -0.35
CA TRP A 72 -3.85 -10.61 -0.75
C TRP A 72 -2.93 -10.45 0.47
N ALA A 73 -1.62 -10.31 0.20
CA ALA A 73 -0.65 -9.98 1.25
C ALA A 73 -1.11 -8.72 2.00
N GLY A 74 -1.11 -8.78 3.34
CA GLY A 74 -1.52 -7.69 4.21
C GLY A 74 -3.02 -7.53 4.41
N ASP A 75 -3.86 -8.28 3.68
CA ASP A 75 -5.32 -8.14 3.79
C ASP A 75 -5.83 -8.62 5.14
N GLU A 76 -5.35 -9.78 5.63
CA GLU A 76 -5.74 -10.27 6.97
C GLU A 76 -5.26 -9.33 8.08
N VAL A 77 -4.07 -8.74 7.92
CA VAL A 77 -3.52 -7.77 8.88
C VAL A 77 -4.42 -6.55 8.98
N LEU A 78 -4.79 -5.94 7.83
CA LEU A 78 -5.65 -4.77 7.83
C LEU A 78 -7.08 -5.09 8.27
N ALA A 79 -7.62 -6.25 7.87
CA ALA A 79 -8.95 -6.69 8.31
C ALA A 79 -9.01 -6.85 9.83
N GLY A 80 -7.99 -7.48 10.44
CA GLY A 80 -7.85 -7.56 11.88
C GLY A 80 -7.76 -6.19 12.54
N GLN A 81 -7.03 -5.24 11.94
CA GLN A 81 -6.91 -3.87 12.45
C GLN A 81 -8.25 -3.14 12.49
N LEU A 82 -9.02 -3.24 11.40
CA LEU A 82 -10.35 -2.64 11.29
C LEU A 82 -11.33 -3.25 12.30
N ASP A 83 -11.30 -4.57 12.48
CA ASP A 83 -12.14 -5.26 13.48
C ASP A 83 -11.77 -4.83 14.90
N THR A 84 -10.47 -4.78 15.20
CA THR A 84 -9.95 -4.34 16.50
C THR A 84 -10.40 -2.92 16.83
N ALA A 85 -10.37 -2.01 15.85
CA ALA A 85 -10.87 -0.66 16.03
C ALA A 85 -12.39 -0.63 16.25
N ALA A 86 -13.14 -1.50 15.55
CA ALA A 86 -14.59 -1.58 15.68
C ALA A 86 -15.05 -2.19 17.02
N THR A 87 -14.29 -3.11 17.60
CA THR A 87 -14.67 -3.85 18.83
C THR A 87 -13.89 -3.46 20.08
N GLY A 88 -12.82 -2.66 19.97
CA GLY A 88 -11.98 -2.24 21.09
C GLY A 88 -11.00 -3.32 21.58
N GLY A 89 -10.47 -4.14 20.67
CA GLY A 89 -9.50 -5.20 20.99
C GLY A 89 -8.04 -4.73 21.00
N ASP A 90 -7.12 -5.69 21.03
CA ASP A 90 -5.69 -5.48 20.77
C ASP A 90 -5.22 -6.41 19.64
N LEU A 91 -4.43 -5.86 18.71
CA LEU A 91 -3.81 -6.60 17.62
C LEU A 91 -2.51 -7.30 18.04
N GLY A 92 -1.90 -6.87 19.14
CA GLY A 92 -0.56 -7.32 19.53
C GLY A 92 0.57 -6.78 18.63
N LEU A 93 0.28 -5.78 17.80
CA LEU A 93 1.25 -5.10 16.93
C LEU A 93 1.50 -3.66 17.43
N GLN A 94 2.77 -3.28 17.50
CA GLN A 94 3.17 -1.94 17.93
C GLN A 94 2.86 -0.91 16.84
N PRO A 95 2.23 0.24 17.16
CA PRO A 95 2.00 1.29 16.19
C PRO A 95 3.33 1.93 15.74
N LEU A 96 3.50 2.10 14.43
CA LEU A 96 4.63 2.78 13.82
C LEU A 96 4.12 3.79 12.78
N PRO A 97 4.44 5.10 12.89
CA PRO A 97 3.96 6.13 11.96
C PRO A 97 4.77 6.13 10.65
N VAL A 98 4.78 5.00 9.96
CA VAL A 98 5.48 4.79 8.69
C VAL A 98 4.55 5.06 7.50
N ASP A 99 5.08 5.73 6.48
CA ASP A 99 4.40 5.87 5.20
C ASP A 99 4.55 4.58 4.38
N LEU A 100 3.42 3.92 4.11
CA LEU A 100 3.41 2.68 3.31
C LEU A 100 3.84 2.90 1.87
N GLU A 101 3.69 4.11 1.32
CA GLU A 101 4.19 4.44 -0.01
C GLU A 101 5.71 4.44 -0.03
N GLU A 102 6.34 5.11 0.92
CA GLU A 102 7.80 5.12 1.04
C GLU A 102 8.35 3.71 1.32
N LEU A 103 7.75 2.98 2.27
CA LEU A 103 8.18 1.62 2.61
C LEU A 103 8.03 0.66 1.42
N SER A 104 6.93 0.75 0.68
CA SER A 104 6.73 -0.08 -0.51
C SER A 104 7.80 0.21 -1.57
N GLY A 105 8.19 1.48 -1.73
CA GLY A 105 9.29 1.88 -2.60
C GLY A 105 10.64 1.26 -2.19
N LEU A 106 10.92 1.16 -0.88
CA LEU A 106 12.11 0.49 -0.38
C LEU A 106 12.10 -1.02 -0.70
N LEU A 107 10.97 -1.69 -0.43
CA LEU A 107 10.81 -3.13 -0.64
C LEU A 107 10.89 -3.53 -2.11
N GLU A 108 10.40 -2.68 -3.02
CA GLU A 108 10.29 -3.01 -4.45
C GLU A 108 11.37 -2.35 -5.32
N GLY A 109 12.34 -1.67 -4.70
CA GLY A 109 13.50 -1.11 -5.37
C GLY A 109 14.38 -2.17 -6.07
N ASP A 110 15.34 -1.72 -6.88
CA ASP A 110 16.32 -2.61 -7.53
C ASP A 110 17.12 -3.41 -6.48
N LEU A 111 17.60 -4.62 -6.81
CA LEU A 111 18.39 -5.44 -5.89
C LEU A 111 19.75 -4.82 -5.54
N VAL A 112 20.28 -3.93 -6.39
CA VAL A 112 21.62 -3.35 -6.25
C VAL A 112 21.59 -2.06 -5.41
N TRP A 113 20.51 -1.28 -5.51
CA TRP A 113 20.39 0.06 -4.89
C TRP A 113 19.11 0.25 -4.08
N GLY A 114 18.22 -0.74 -4.07
CA GLY A 114 16.98 -0.71 -3.31
C GLY A 114 17.15 -1.23 -1.88
N GLY A 115 16.03 -1.32 -1.17
CA GLY A 115 16.04 -1.52 0.27
C GLY A 115 16.43 -0.24 1.00
N GLY A 116 16.64 -0.36 2.29
CA GLY A 116 16.84 0.78 3.17
C GLY A 116 16.70 0.39 4.62
N ARG A 117 16.28 1.35 5.44
CA ARG A 117 16.03 1.17 6.88
C ARG A 117 14.85 2.03 7.30
N ILE A 118 14.19 1.66 8.39
CA ILE A 118 13.20 2.49 9.07
C ILE A 118 13.73 2.88 10.44
N ASP A 119 13.63 4.15 10.82
CA ASP A 119 13.79 4.55 12.22
C ASP A 119 12.51 4.15 12.97
N VAL A 120 12.58 3.16 13.87
CA VAL A 120 11.39 2.65 14.56
C VAL A 120 10.81 3.63 15.60
N THR A 121 11.52 4.72 15.89
CA THR A 121 11.05 5.79 16.80
C THR A 121 10.25 6.85 16.05
N THR A 122 10.67 7.19 14.82
CA THR A 122 10.03 8.24 14.02
C THR A 122 9.12 7.70 12.92
N GLY A 123 9.32 6.45 12.49
CA GLY A 123 8.66 5.85 11.32
C GLY A 123 9.26 6.26 9.97
N GLU A 124 10.35 7.02 9.96
CA GLU A 124 10.95 7.56 8.74
C GLU A 124 11.66 6.48 7.91
N CYS A 125 11.41 6.45 6.60
CA CYS A 125 12.02 5.52 5.65
C CYS A 125 13.30 6.11 5.04
N TRP A 126 14.39 5.37 5.15
CA TRP A 126 15.72 5.77 4.68
C TRP A 126 16.21 4.83 3.58
N PRO A 127 16.21 5.25 2.29
CA PRO A 127 16.74 4.46 1.19
C PRO A 127 18.24 4.18 1.32
N ALA A 128 18.67 2.96 0.97
CA ALA A 128 20.08 2.57 1.00
C ALA A 128 20.96 3.33 -0.01
N ALA A 129 20.36 3.92 -1.05
CA ALA A 129 21.07 4.68 -2.09
C ALA A 129 21.42 6.13 -1.69
N ILE A 130 21.05 6.58 -0.48
CA ILE A 130 21.51 7.87 0.04
C ILE A 130 22.99 7.73 0.39
N ASP A 131 23.83 8.59 -0.21
CA ASP A 131 25.27 8.61 0.01
C ASP A 131 25.57 8.85 1.50
N THR A 132 26.11 7.83 2.17
CA THR A 132 26.37 7.81 3.62
C THR A 132 27.39 8.85 4.06
N GLU A 133 28.09 9.52 3.14
CA GLU A 133 29.09 10.54 3.45
C GLU A 133 28.50 11.88 3.98
N GLU A 134 27.19 12.15 3.80
CA GLU A 134 26.58 13.42 4.25
C GLU A 134 25.61 13.32 5.45
N VAL A 135 25.23 12.13 5.93
CA VAL A 135 24.05 12.00 6.81
C VAL A 135 24.26 11.28 8.16
N GLY A 136 25.46 10.79 8.48
CA GLY A 136 25.78 10.31 9.83
C GLY A 136 26.97 9.37 9.88
N ASP A 137 27.59 9.21 11.05
CA ASP A 137 28.67 8.25 11.24
C ASP A 137 28.12 6.82 11.07
N GLU A 138 28.82 5.93 10.35
CA GLU A 138 28.40 4.52 10.12
C GLU A 138 28.04 3.78 11.42
N GLU A 139 28.64 4.17 12.55
CA GLU A 139 28.40 3.64 13.89
C GLU A 139 26.98 3.93 14.42
N GLU A 140 26.29 4.99 13.95
CA GLU A 140 24.94 5.36 14.41
C GLU A 140 23.83 4.51 13.76
N TRP A 141 24.14 3.87 12.62
CA TRP A 141 23.21 3.00 11.88
C TRP A 141 23.21 1.56 12.38
N ASP A 142 24.18 1.18 13.20
CA ASP A 142 24.34 -0.17 13.73
C ASP A 142 23.52 -0.44 15.01
N ASP A 143 22.75 0.54 15.51
CA ASP A 143 21.82 0.33 16.62
C ASP A 143 20.58 -0.48 16.16
N PRO A 144 20.48 -1.77 16.51
CA PRO A 144 19.38 -2.62 16.07
C PRO A 144 18.07 -2.33 16.83
N GLU A 145 18.11 -1.54 17.91
CA GLU A 145 16.91 -1.14 18.66
C GLU A 145 16.22 0.07 18.01
N ARG A 146 16.97 0.86 17.23
CA ARG A 146 16.47 2.05 16.52
C ARG A 146 16.22 1.80 15.03
N TRP A 147 17.06 1.01 14.37
CA TRP A 147 17.02 0.85 12.92
C TRP A 147 16.51 -0.53 12.52
N LEU A 148 15.37 -0.55 11.82
CA LEU A 148 14.84 -1.75 11.22
C LEU A 148 15.30 -1.87 9.76
N PRO A 149 16.13 -2.86 9.39
CA PRO A 149 16.61 -3.01 8.01
C PRO A 149 15.50 -3.50 7.08
N VAL A 150 15.37 -2.85 5.92
CA VAL A 150 14.39 -3.16 4.88
C VAL A 150 15.11 -3.75 3.67
N PRO A 151 14.83 -5.01 3.29
CA PRO A 151 15.44 -5.62 2.11
C PRO A 151 14.84 -5.07 0.81
N SER A 152 15.56 -5.16 -0.30
CA SER A 152 14.95 -5.13 -1.63
C SER A 152 14.51 -6.55 -2.02
N ALA A 153 13.23 -6.72 -2.32
CA ALA A 153 12.67 -7.95 -2.89
C ALA A 153 12.96 -8.08 -4.41
N GLY A 154 13.45 -7.01 -5.04
CA GLY A 154 13.66 -6.91 -6.48
C GLY A 154 12.35 -6.97 -7.27
N SER A 155 12.44 -7.34 -8.54
CA SER A 155 11.31 -7.24 -9.47
C SER A 155 10.33 -8.42 -9.47
N ARG A 156 10.49 -9.41 -8.58
CA ARG A 156 9.70 -10.64 -8.60
C ARG A 156 8.22 -10.39 -8.31
N ASP A 157 7.91 -9.68 -7.24
CA ASP A 157 6.53 -9.41 -6.85
C ASP A 157 5.88 -8.42 -7.82
N ALA A 158 6.63 -7.40 -8.27
CA ALA A 158 6.18 -6.50 -9.33
C ALA A 158 5.90 -7.23 -10.65
N TYR A 159 6.66 -8.27 -11.00
CA TYR A 159 6.38 -9.09 -12.19
C TYR A 159 5.10 -9.93 -12.02
N ARG A 160 4.90 -10.52 -10.83
CA ARG A 160 3.65 -11.21 -10.51
C ARG A 160 2.44 -10.28 -10.56
N ASP A 161 2.59 -9.01 -10.17
CA ASP A 161 1.53 -8.00 -10.35
C ASP A 161 1.14 -7.81 -11.82
N LEU A 162 2.11 -7.89 -12.76
CA LEU A 162 1.80 -7.88 -14.20
C LEU A 162 0.95 -9.09 -14.59
N GLU A 163 1.39 -10.28 -14.18
CA GLU A 163 0.71 -11.55 -14.49
C GLU A 163 -0.71 -11.56 -13.91
N ASP A 164 -0.84 -11.24 -12.63
CA ASP A 164 -2.13 -11.25 -11.93
C ASP A 164 -3.07 -10.19 -12.52
N PHE A 165 -2.58 -8.99 -12.84
CA PHE A 165 -3.41 -7.97 -13.48
C PHE A 165 -3.98 -8.44 -14.82
N ILE A 166 -3.18 -9.13 -15.64
CA ILE A 166 -3.64 -9.66 -16.93
C ILE A 166 -4.82 -10.61 -16.74
N THR A 167 -4.81 -11.43 -15.69
CA THR A 167 -5.94 -12.35 -15.39
C THR A 167 -7.24 -11.63 -15.03
N THR A 168 -7.18 -10.35 -14.65
CA THR A 168 -8.35 -9.55 -14.30
C THR A 168 -8.99 -8.84 -15.49
N LEU A 169 -8.44 -8.97 -16.70
CA LEU A 169 -8.92 -8.28 -17.90
C LEU A 169 -10.06 -9.06 -18.56
N ASP A 170 -11.20 -8.38 -18.77
CA ASP A 170 -12.32 -8.95 -19.52
C ASP A 170 -12.00 -9.07 -21.02
N ASP A 171 -11.22 -8.12 -21.57
CA ASP A 171 -10.76 -8.10 -22.95
C ASP A 171 -9.66 -9.16 -23.16
N GLN A 172 -10.05 -10.29 -23.73
CA GLN A 172 -9.16 -11.44 -23.97
C GLN A 172 -8.08 -11.16 -25.02
N ASP A 173 -8.34 -10.26 -25.96
CA ASP A 173 -7.33 -9.88 -26.97
C ASP A 173 -6.24 -9.03 -26.29
N LEU A 174 -6.63 -8.04 -25.49
CA LEU A 174 -5.69 -7.25 -24.70
C LEU A 174 -4.90 -8.13 -23.72
N ALA A 175 -5.56 -9.06 -23.03
CA ALA A 175 -4.90 -10.00 -22.13
C ALA A 175 -3.85 -10.87 -22.86
N GLY A 176 -4.18 -11.35 -24.07
CA GLY A 176 -3.26 -12.10 -24.92
C GLY A 176 -2.04 -11.26 -25.34
N PHE A 177 -2.25 -10.01 -25.79
CA PHE A 177 -1.15 -9.11 -26.15
C PHE A 177 -0.23 -8.79 -24.97
N LEU A 178 -0.79 -8.53 -23.80
CA LEU A 178 -0.01 -8.24 -22.59
C LEU A 178 0.77 -9.47 -22.12
N SER A 179 0.18 -10.66 -22.18
CA SER A 179 0.85 -11.94 -21.85
C SER A 179 2.11 -12.15 -22.68
N ILE A 180 2.07 -11.77 -23.97
CA ILE A 180 3.24 -11.79 -24.85
C ILE A 180 4.22 -10.66 -24.51
N ALA A 181 3.71 -9.46 -24.23
CA ALA A 181 4.52 -8.28 -23.95
C ALA A 181 5.43 -8.45 -22.73
N ILE A 182 4.98 -9.20 -21.72
CA ILE A 182 5.75 -9.43 -20.46
C ILE A 182 6.85 -10.50 -20.60
N GLN A 183 7.03 -11.13 -21.76
CA GLN A 183 8.02 -12.19 -21.93
C GLN A 183 9.44 -11.64 -22.16
N GLY A 184 10.39 -11.99 -21.30
CA GLY A 184 11.81 -11.65 -21.46
C GLY A 184 12.17 -10.19 -21.13
N PRO A 185 13.37 -9.73 -21.53
CA PRO A 185 13.89 -8.41 -21.13
C PRO A 185 12.98 -7.25 -21.54
N GLY A 186 12.80 -6.28 -20.65
CA GLY A 186 11.97 -5.09 -20.89
C GLY A 186 10.46 -5.30 -20.71
N ALA A 187 10.04 -6.40 -20.06
CA ALA A 187 8.65 -6.73 -19.76
C ALA A 187 7.84 -5.55 -19.21
N PHE A 188 8.29 -4.94 -18.11
CA PHE A 188 7.61 -3.79 -17.48
C PHE A 188 7.38 -2.62 -18.43
N ARG A 189 8.38 -2.28 -19.25
CA ARG A 189 8.26 -1.17 -20.19
C ARG A 189 7.23 -1.51 -21.28
N ARG A 190 7.35 -2.68 -21.92
CA ARG A 190 6.41 -3.08 -23.00
C ARG A 190 4.98 -3.23 -22.51
N PHE A 191 4.80 -3.76 -21.29
CA PHE A 191 3.49 -3.84 -20.65
C PHE A 191 2.87 -2.45 -20.48
N LYS A 192 3.62 -1.50 -19.92
CA LYS A 192 3.16 -0.11 -19.75
C LYS A 192 2.93 0.60 -21.10
N ASP A 193 3.83 0.41 -22.07
CA ASP A 193 3.69 0.98 -23.42
C ASP A 193 2.40 0.48 -24.10
N MET A 194 2.08 -0.80 -23.94
CA MET A 194 0.82 -1.38 -24.44
C MET A 194 -0.40 -0.81 -23.70
N LEU A 195 -0.38 -0.78 -22.36
CA LEU A 195 -1.48 -0.22 -21.57
C LEU A 195 -1.69 1.28 -21.78
N ALA A 196 -0.64 2.03 -22.14
CA ALA A 196 -0.75 3.45 -22.44
C ALA A 196 -1.68 3.76 -23.63
N THR A 197 -1.98 2.76 -24.48
CA THR A 197 -3.00 2.88 -25.53
C THR A 197 -4.44 2.93 -24.98
N SER A 198 -4.63 2.55 -23.71
CA SER A 198 -5.91 2.61 -22.98
C SER A 198 -5.70 3.26 -21.60
N PRO A 199 -5.89 4.59 -21.49
CA PRO A 199 -5.70 5.32 -20.23
C PRO A 199 -6.47 4.73 -19.05
N VAL A 200 -7.68 4.20 -19.30
CA VAL A 200 -8.52 3.55 -18.29
C VAL A 200 -7.85 2.29 -17.72
N GLN A 201 -7.30 1.43 -18.58
CA GLN A 201 -6.64 0.20 -18.12
C GLN A 201 -5.29 0.49 -17.46
N LEU A 202 -4.56 1.48 -17.98
CA LEU A 202 -3.33 1.94 -17.34
C LEU A 202 -3.60 2.44 -15.92
N GLN A 203 -4.65 3.26 -15.74
CA GLN A 203 -5.03 3.77 -14.43
C GLN A 203 -5.47 2.65 -13.47
N ARG A 204 -6.23 1.68 -13.97
CA ARG A 204 -6.64 0.48 -13.22
C ARG A 204 -5.44 -0.35 -12.79
N TYR A 205 -4.44 -0.52 -13.66
CA TYR A 205 -3.18 -1.18 -13.30
C TYR A 205 -2.43 -0.44 -12.20
N TRP A 206 -2.31 0.89 -12.28
CA TRP A 206 -1.65 1.68 -11.24
C TRP A 206 -2.34 1.57 -9.88
N LEU A 207 -3.67 1.47 -9.88
CA LEU A 207 -4.43 1.26 -8.65
C LEU A 207 -4.20 -0.16 -8.10
N PHE A 208 -4.32 -1.15 -8.97
CA PHE A 208 -4.11 -2.56 -8.63
C PHE A 208 -2.72 -2.81 -8.05
N SER A 209 -1.68 -2.32 -8.73
CA SER A 209 -0.30 -2.51 -8.26
C SER A 209 -0.11 -1.80 -6.92
N ALA A 210 -0.46 -0.51 -6.78
CA ALA A 210 -0.29 0.22 -5.53
C ALA A 210 -0.94 -0.48 -4.33
N GLU A 211 -2.18 -0.98 -4.46
CA GLU A 211 -2.83 -1.76 -3.40
C GLU A 211 -2.05 -3.01 -2.99
N ARG A 212 -1.46 -3.73 -3.95
CA ARG A 212 -0.64 -4.92 -3.65
C ARG A 212 0.68 -4.55 -3.00
N GLN A 213 1.30 -3.46 -3.44
CA GLN A 213 2.53 -2.92 -2.85
C GLN A 213 2.30 -2.53 -1.38
N TYR A 214 1.23 -1.78 -1.10
CA TYR A 214 0.84 -1.40 0.26
C TYR A 214 0.50 -2.62 1.13
N GLY A 215 -0.21 -3.60 0.56
CA GLY A 215 -0.49 -4.86 1.24
C GLY A 215 0.78 -5.64 1.62
N ARG A 216 1.75 -5.76 0.70
CA ARG A 216 3.06 -6.38 0.98
C ARG A 216 3.83 -5.61 2.05
N ALA A 217 3.88 -4.28 1.97
CA ALA A 217 4.52 -3.44 2.97
C ALA A 217 3.90 -3.62 4.37
N ARG A 218 2.56 -3.68 4.44
CA ARG A 218 1.84 -3.94 5.70
C ARG A 218 2.12 -5.34 6.25
N ALA A 219 2.11 -6.37 5.39
CA ALA A 219 2.45 -7.73 5.81
C ALA A 219 3.87 -7.80 6.37
N TRP A 220 4.82 -7.16 5.68
CA TRP A 220 6.21 -7.11 6.10
C TRP A 220 6.36 -6.42 7.46
N LEU A 221 5.66 -5.30 7.73
CA LEU A 221 5.67 -4.66 9.06
C LEU A 221 5.12 -5.58 10.14
N ALA A 222 4.03 -6.27 9.85
CA ALA A 222 3.40 -7.19 10.80
C ALA A 222 4.31 -8.36 11.17
N ASP A 223 5.08 -8.89 10.21
CA ASP A 223 6.09 -9.92 10.45
C ASP A 223 7.21 -9.43 11.38
N HIS A 224 7.43 -8.11 11.45
CA HIS A 224 8.36 -7.46 12.38
C HIS A 224 7.69 -6.93 13.66
N GLY A 225 6.41 -7.25 13.89
CA GLY A 225 5.67 -6.87 15.09
C GLY A 225 5.10 -5.45 15.08
N TYR A 226 5.08 -4.78 13.93
CA TYR A 226 4.57 -3.42 13.77
C TYR A 226 3.28 -3.37 12.95
N ARG A 227 2.50 -2.31 13.17
CA ARG A 227 1.39 -1.92 12.30
C ARG A 227 1.54 -0.45 11.91
N PRO A 228 1.24 -0.08 10.65
CA PRO A 228 1.31 1.31 10.24
C PRO A 228 0.24 2.15 10.96
N THR A 229 0.53 3.42 11.14
CA THR A 229 -0.41 4.43 11.62
C THR A 229 -0.24 5.71 10.80
N PRO A 230 -1.29 6.54 10.63
CA PRO A 230 -1.17 7.77 9.87
C PRO A 230 -0.07 8.68 10.46
N PRO A 231 0.77 9.33 9.64
CA PRO A 231 1.75 10.31 10.12
C PRO A 231 1.07 11.39 10.98
N GLY A 232 1.68 11.76 12.12
CA GLY A 232 1.14 12.82 12.99
C GLY A 232 0.04 12.40 13.98
N SER A 233 -0.20 11.10 14.17
CA SER A 233 -1.19 10.56 15.13
C SER A 233 -0.69 10.40 16.58
N ARG A 234 0.36 11.13 16.99
CA ARG A 234 0.84 11.15 18.39
C ARG A 234 -0.12 11.89 19.33
#